data_AF-A0A6N0JJJ0-F1
#
_entry.id   AF-A0A6N0JJJ0-F1
#
_cell.length_a   1.000
_cell.length_b   1.000
_cell.length_c   1.000
_cell.angle_alpha   90.00
_cell.angle_beta   90.00
_cell.angle_gamma   90.00
#
_symmetry.space_group_name_H-M   'P 1'
#
loop_
_entity.id
_entity.type
_entity.pdbx_description
1 polymer ?
#
loop_
_entity_poly.entity_id
_entity_poly.type
_entity_poly.pdbx_seq_one_letter_code
_entity_poly.pdbx_strand_id
1 'polypeptide(L)'
;MVTSTTTRAVDIGSLEIPVIDATVFKADQLICFVGTDNQYYSGVIKSAGSTSILLKTASPAALAAGAPVYNFYRNEAHASEYGNYAIIDGSIRQLTHAEMHVVTQSPASWVGSSSGVVTQDQTFTYNNPGALITGRFGALVTCPGLSAGAASSPVALRAGVYNVQVPINVGQRVGGYAGAVIVDVVETTAAGQTAVIGTQTTLGNDGIRLIKCMFSTQPGSTVHLQARNANSGGAHFSLGQIRYCRVTDKIKNLDSGRHVLFGDSWVANGWVTDRMSAALPNAEIIRKGIPGDFIRGLVARFWTDVAPLKPDFVWVMCGTNDYYSYTAAQFSAELGTIKRNIMQIGAQAIFWNASVGSAYYPAPPFERLTNSRAYAMDITYHDQAI
;
A
#
# COMPACT_ATOMS: atom_id res chain seq x y z
N MET A 1 3.38 25.61 2.63
CA MET A 1 3.33 24.24 3.18
C MET A 1 2.45 24.28 4.42
N VAL A 2 1.56 23.30 4.60
CA VAL A 2 0.69 23.22 5.78
C VAL A 2 1.39 22.34 6.81
N THR A 3 1.57 22.86 8.03
CA THR A 3 2.27 22.15 9.09
C THR A 3 1.68 22.48 10.45
N SER A 4 1.87 21.55 11.38
CA SER A 4 1.64 21.72 12.82
C SER A 4 2.69 20.89 13.57
N THR A 5 2.65 20.91 14.89
CA THR A 5 3.54 20.09 15.74
C THR A 5 2.75 19.46 16.85
N THR A 6 3.15 18.26 17.28
CA THR A 6 2.50 17.57 18.38
C THR A 6 2.68 18.34 19.69
N THR A 7 1.63 18.41 20.52
CA THR A 7 1.70 19.07 21.84
C THR A 7 2.13 18.13 22.95
N ARG A 8 2.05 16.81 22.72
CA ARG A 8 2.52 15.74 23.61
C ARG A 8 2.94 14.52 22.80
N ALA A 9 3.61 13.58 23.46
CA ALA A 9 3.95 12.30 22.85
C ALA A 9 2.68 11.52 22.44
N VAL A 10 2.82 10.71 21.40
CA VAL A 10 1.76 9.85 20.86
C VAL A 10 2.28 8.43 20.81
N ASP A 11 1.53 7.48 21.35
CA ASP A 11 1.91 6.08 21.35
C ASP A 11 1.58 5.39 20.01
N ILE A 12 2.29 4.30 19.71
CA ILE A 12 1.93 3.39 18.62
C ILE A 12 0.49 2.91 18.84
N GLY A 13 -0.30 2.86 17.76
CA GLY A 13 -1.68 2.42 17.83
C GLY A 13 -2.69 3.54 18.17
N SER A 14 -2.23 4.76 18.47
CA SER A 14 -3.12 5.89 18.72
C SER A 14 -3.90 6.29 17.46
N LEU A 15 -5.18 6.61 17.63
CA LEU A 15 -5.99 7.21 16.57
C LEU A 15 -5.99 8.74 16.63
N GLU A 16 -5.48 9.34 17.70
CA GLU A 16 -5.45 10.79 17.87
C GLU A 16 -4.01 11.32 17.87
N ILE A 17 -3.75 12.37 17.10
CA ILE A 17 -2.53 13.16 17.13
C ILE A 17 -2.89 14.55 17.68
N PRO A 18 -2.54 14.86 18.93
CA PRO A 18 -2.75 16.18 19.51
C PRO A 18 -1.70 17.15 18.94
N VAL A 19 -2.14 18.30 18.41
CA VAL A 19 -1.28 19.27 17.74
C VAL A 19 -1.58 20.69 18.20
N ILE A 20 -0.68 21.63 17.93
CA ILE A 20 -0.88 23.05 18.29
C ILE A 20 -2.08 23.64 17.55
N ASP A 21 -2.17 23.38 16.24
CA ASP A 21 -3.27 23.83 15.39
C ASP A 21 -3.63 22.73 14.39
N ALA A 22 -4.85 22.19 14.52
CA ALA A 22 -5.40 21.20 13.61
C ALA A 22 -6.28 21.82 12.51
N THR A 23 -6.66 23.10 12.64
CA THR A 23 -7.61 23.78 11.73
C THR A 23 -7.05 23.97 10.32
N VAL A 24 -5.72 23.93 10.20
CA VAL A 24 -4.98 23.97 8.94
C VAL A 24 -5.15 22.70 8.11
N PHE A 25 -5.58 21.59 8.72
CA PHE A 25 -5.84 20.32 8.04
C PHE A 25 -7.33 20.12 7.74
N LYS A 26 -7.64 19.14 6.88
CA LYS A 26 -9.01 18.77 6.49
C LYS A 26 -9.26 17.28 6.68
N ALA A 27 -10.53 16.92 6.88
CA ALA A 27 -10.96 15.54 6.81
C ALA A 27 -10.60 14.93 5.44
N ASP A 28 -10.33 13.62 5.43
CA ASP A 28 -9.90 12.84 4.26
C ASP A 28 -8.55 13.23 3.65
N GLN A 29 -7.83 14.15 4.29
CA GLN A 29 -6.48 14.53 3.87
C GLN A 29 -5.46 13.46 4.30
N LEU A 30 -4.56 13.12 3.38
CA LEU A 30 -3.34 12.37 3.71
C LEU A 30 -2.30 13.34 4.31
N ILE A 31 -1.75 12.97 5.46
CA ILE A 31 -0.70 13.71 6.18
C ILE A 31 0.55 12.86 6.35
N CYS A 32 1.65 13.54 6.68
CA CYS A 32 2.91 12.93 7.09
C CYS A 32 3.26 13.36 8.51
N PHE A 33 3.95 12.51 9.26
CA PHE A 33 4.46 12.84 10.58
C PHE A 33 5.74 12.06 10.87
N VAL A 34 6.57 12.59 11.77
CA VAL A 34 7.89 12.02 12.10
C VAL A 34 7.81 11.19 13.37
N GLY A 35 8.23 9.94 13.29
CA GLY A 35 8.33 9.03 14.42
C GLY A 35 9.55 9.31 15.30
N THR A 36 9.57 8.72 16.49
CA THR A 36 10.73 8.77 17.41
C THR A 36 11.99 8.08 16.87
N ASP A 37 11.83 7.29 15.81
CA ASP A 37 12.89 6.62 15.06
C ASP A 37 13.48 7.50 13.93
N ASN A 38 13.10 8.79 13.86
CA ASN A 38 13.49 9.73 12.82
C ASN A 38 13.06 9.31 11.40
N GLN A 39 12.01 8.50 11.30
CA GLN A 39 11.39 8.14 10.03
C GLN A 39 10.06 8.84 9.82
N TYR A 40 9.71 9.03 8.55
CA TYR A 40 8.46 9.62 8.11
C TYR A 40 7.41 8.53 7.93
N TYR A 41 6.22 8.83 8.42
CA TYR A 41 5.03 8.00 8.36
C TYR A 41 3.88 8.78 7.75
N SER A 42 2.89 8.08 7.22
CA SER A 42 1.68 8.69 6.66
C SER A 42 0.42 8.22 7.37
N GLY A 43 -0.60 9.07 7.43
CA GLY A 43 -1.93 8.73 7.93
C GLY A 43 -3.02 9.55 7.25
N VAL A 44 -4.24 9.04 7.24
CA VAL A 44 -5.40 9.77 6.68
C VAL A 44 -6.23 10.33 7.82
N ILE A 45 -6.58 11.61 7.72
CA ILE A 45 -7.40 12.31 8.71
C ILE A 45 -8.86 11.86 8.56
N LYS A 46 -9.48 11.43 9.65
CA LYS A 46 -10.92 11.24 9.78
C LYS A 46 -11.61 12.57 10.06
N SER A 47 -11.11 13.32 11.04
CA SER A 47 -11.58 14.66 11.37
C SER A 47 -10.45 15.48 11.99
N ALA A 48 -10.55 16.80 11.88
CA ALA A 48 -9.65 17.74 12.52
C ALA A 48 -10.46 18.69 13.42
N GLY A 49 -10.10 18.74 14.70
CA GLY A 49 -10.62 19.71 15.67
C GLY A 49 -9.82 21.01 15.63
N SER A 50 -9.73 21.70 16.76
CA SER A 50 -8.84 22.87 16.93
C SER A 50 -7.42 22.45 17.27
N THR A 51 -7.24 21.47 18.16
CA THR A 51 -5.93 21.04 18.69
C THR A 51 -5.70 19.54 18.60
N SER A 52 -6.53 18.82 17.84
CA SER A 52 -6.33 17.38 17.62
C SER A 52 -6.77 16.94 16.23
N ILE A 53 -6.03 15.95 15.72
CA ILE A 53 -6.29 15.27 14.47
C ILE A 53 -6.68 13.84 14.81
N LEU A 54 -7.89 13.43 14.40
CA LEU A 54 -8.32 12.04 14.48
C LEU A 54 -7.96 11.34 13.17
N LEU A 55 -7.26 10.21 13.24
CA LEU A 55 -6.86 9.38 12.11
C LEU A 55 -7.92 8.32 11.77
N LYS A 56 -7.96 7.93 10.49
CA LYS A 56 -8.75 6.79 10.01
C LYS A 56 -8.11 5.44 10.29
N THR A 57 -6.79 5.39 10.44
CA THR A 57 -6.05 4.18 10.81
C THR A 57 -5.08 4.53 11.92
N ALA A 58 -4.84 3.57 12.81
CA ALA A 58 -3.98 3.78 13.96
C ALA A 58 -2.55 4.13 13.55
N SER A 59 -1.92 5.07 14.27
CA SER A 59 -0.54 5.48 14.02
C SER A 59 0.39 4.27 14.06
N PRO A 60 1.20 4.03 13.02
CA PRO A 60 2.13 2.90 12.98
C PRO A 60 3.38 3.11 13.84
N ALA A 61 3.61 4.33 14.34
CA ALA A 61 4.80 4.72 15.08
C ALA A 61 4.47 5.61 16.28
N ALA A 62 5.37 5.64 17.26
CA ALA A 62 5.33 6.61 18.34
C ALA A 62 5.88 7.95 17.84
N LEU A 63 5.31 9.06 18.32
CA LEU A 63 5.75 10.41 18.01
C LEU A 63 6.21 11.10 19.31
N ALA A 64 7.30 11.85 19.25
CA ALA A 64 7.73 12.70 20.35
C ALA A 64 6.79 13.91 20.52
N ALA A 65 6.81 14.57 21.68
CA ALA A 65 6.25 15.91 21.82
C ALA A 65 7.07 16.89 20.95
N GLY A 66 6.40 17.81 20.26
CA GLY A 66 7.03 18.71 19.29
C GLY A 66 7.36 18.08 17.94
N ALA A 67 7.01 16.80 17.71
CA ALA A 67 7.19 16.16 16.42
C ALA A 67 6.35 16.86 15.35
N PRO A 68 6.89 17.12 14.15
CA PRO A 68 6.17 17.84 13.13
C PRO A 68 5.15 16.96 12.40
N VAL A 69 4.07 17.60 11.97
CA VAL A 69 2.97 17.01 11.19
C VAL A 69 2.73 17.87 9.96
N TYR A 70 2.71 17.27 8.78
CA TYR A 70 2.69 17.97 7.48
C TYR A 70 1.57 17.47 6.57
N ASN A 71 1.15 18.29 5.60
CA ASN A 71 0.36 17.79 4.49
C ASN A 71 1.19 16.87 3.57
N PHE A 72 0.60 15.75 3.14
CA PHE A 72 1.30 14.80 2.26
C PHE A 72 1.42 15.32 0.83
N TYR A 73 0.36 15.89 0.26
CA TYR A 73 0.33 16.35 -1.13
C TYR A 73 0.61 17.85 -1.22
N ARG A 74 1.46 18.27 -2.18
CA ARG A 74 1.67 19.69 -2.50
C ARG A 74 0.64 20.22 -3.51
N ASN A 75 0.14 19.34 -4.37
CA ASN A 75 -0.89 19.61 -5.40
C ASN A 75 -1.62 18.30 -5.74
N GLU A 76 -2.51 18.29 -6.73
CA GLU A 76 -3.33 17.11 -7.04
C GLU A 76 -2.57 15.89 -7.58
N ALA A 77 -1.31 16.05 -7.98
CA ALA A 77 -0.55 15.00 -8.66
C ALA A 77 0.76 14.62 -7.97
N HIS A 78 1.24 15.42 -7.00
CA HIS A 78 2.56 15.22 -6.39
C HIS A 78 2.51 15.36 -4.88
N ALA A 79 3.28 14.49 -4.22
CA ALA A 79 3.61 14.66 -2.81
C ALA A 79 4.39 15.96 -2.56
N SER A 80 4.32 16.47 -1.34
CA SER A 80 5.25 17.43 -0.76
C SER A 80 6.61 16.77 -0.51
N GLU A 81 7.60 17.54 -0.10
CA GLU A 81 8.91 17.01 0.32
C GLU A 81 8.74 15.87 1.34
N TYR A 82 8.02 16.13 2.44
CA TYR A 82 7.80 15.14 3.50
C TYR A 82 6.89 13.99 3.09
N GLY A 83 6.00 14.20 2.11
CA GLY A 83 5.25 13.10 1.48
C GLY A 83 6.16 12.15 0.70
N ASN A 84 7.14 12.69 -0.04
CA ASN A 84 8.17 11.85 -0.67
C ASN A 84 9.01 11.13 0.39
N TYR A 85 9.35 11.80 1.50
CA TYR A 85 10.13 11.16 2.56
C TYR A 85 9.38 9.99 3.21
N ALA A 86 8.07 10.15 3.45
CA ALA A 86 7.21 9.07 3.94
C ALA A 86 7.13 7.88 2.97
N ILE A 87 7.13 8.14 1.65
CA ILE A 87 7.20 7.08 0.63
C ILE A 87 8.53 6.32 0.73
N ILE A 88 9.66 7.03 0.82
CA ILE A 88 10.99 6.40 0.86
C ILE A 88 11.17 5.57 2.12
N ASP A 89 10.89 6.13 3.29
CA ASP A 89 11.02 5.39 4.55
C ASP A 89 10.05 4.21 4.60
N GLY A 90 8.82 4.42 4.11
CA GLY A 90 7.84 3.35 3.96
C GLY A 90 8.30 2.24 3.03
N SER A 91 9.09 2.55 2.00
CA SER A 91 9.62 1.58 1.04
C SER A 91 10.76 0.77 1.64
N ILE A 92 11.73 1.44 2.26
CA ILE A 92 12.87 0.78 2.93
C ILE A 92 12.37 -0.16 4.03
N ARG A 93 11.41 0.28 4.86
CA ARG A 93 10.79 -0.58 5.88
C ARG A 93 10.11 -1.83 5.32
N GLN A 94 9.56 -1.74 4.10
CA GLN A 94 8.81 -2.86 3.50
C GLN A 94 9.70 -3.85 2.75
N LEU A 95 10.86 -3.42 2.25
CA LEU A 95 11.77 -4.23 1.45
C LEU A 95 12.69 -5.08 2.33
N THR A 96 12.10 -6.02 3.06
CA THR A 96 12.84 -6.97 3.90
C THR A 96 13.14 -8.29 3.20
N HIS A 97 12.37 -8.63 2.16
CA HIS A 97 12.50 -9.85 1.38
C HIS A 97 11.98 -9.66 -0.05
N ALA A 98 12.47 -10.49 -0.97
CA ALA A 98 11.98 -10.58 -2.32
C ALA A 98 10.72 -11.45 -2.37
N GLU A 99 9.76 -11.02 -3.17
CA GLU A 99 8.47 -11.65 -3.33
C GLU A 99 8.26 -12.05 -4.79
N MET A 100 7.66 -13.22 -5.00
CA MET A 100 7.16 -13.68 -6.28
C MET A 100 5.66 -13.86 -6.17
N HIS A 101 4.88 -13.20 -7.03
CA HIS A 101 3.44 -13.42 -7.10
C HIS A 101 3.14 -14.88 -7.45
N VAL A 102 2.18 -15.48 -6.75
CA VAL A 102 1.76 -16.87 -6.99
C VAL A 102 0.29 -16.94 -7.38
N VAL A 103 -0.58 -16.37 -6.54
CA VAL A 103 -2.03 -16.42 -6.75
C VAL A 103 -2.66 -15.09 -6.38
N THR A 104 -3.69 -14.72 -7.14
CA THR A 104 -4.60 -13.63 -6.86
C THR A 104 -6.01 -14.17 -6.72
N GLN A 105 -6.73 -13.80 -5.66
CA GLN A 105 -8.17 -14.02 -5.56
C GLN A 105 -8.91 -12.70 -5.66
N SER A 106 -9.89 -12.64 -6.56
CA SER A 106 -10.82 -11.52 -6.68
C SER A 106 -11.56 -11.30 -5.36
N PRO A 107 -11.95 -10.07 -5.00
CA PRO A 107 -12.78 -9.86 -3.81
C PRO A 107 -14.09 -10.69 -3.80
N ALA A 108 -14.58 -11.12 -4.97
CA ALA A 108 -15.71 -12.03 -5.08
C ALA A 108 -15.48 -13.42 -4.44
N SER A 109 -14.23 -13.77 -4.09
CA SER A 109 -13.92 -15.02 -3.36
C SER A 109 -14.32 -14.97 -1.89
N TRP A 110 -14.60 -13.78 -1.35
CA TRP A 110 -15.03 -13.62 0.04
C TRP A 110 -16.50 -14.03 0.18
N VAL A 111 -16.77 -14.96 1.09
CA VAL A 111 -18.11 -15.39 1.48
C VAL A 111 -18.33 -15.16 2.97
N GLY A 112 -19.59 -15.00 3.38
CA GLY A 112 -19.95 -14.85 4.78
C GLY A 112 -19.39 -15.98 5.63
N SER A 113 -18.82 -15.65 6.79
CA SER A 113 -18.36 -16.61 7.78
C SER A 113 -18.97 -16.31 9.14
N SER A 114 -19.27 -17.38 9.89
CA SER A 114 -20.11 -17.28 11.11
C SER A 114 -21.44 -16.59 10.78
N SER A 115 -21.76 -15.47 11.43
CA SER A 115 -22.98 -14.68 11.18
C SER A 115 -22.75 -13.44 10.29
N GLY A 116 -21.57 -13.31 9.66
CA GLY A 116 -21.27 -12.19 8.77
C GLY A 116 -21.91 -12.34 7.39
N VAL A 117 -22.34 -11.23 6.80
CA VAL A 117 -22.94 -11.17 5.46
C VAL A 117 -22.01 -10.38 4.53
N VAL A 118 -21.77 -10.89 3.32
CA VAL A 118 -20.91 -10.24 2.33
C VAL A 118 -21.74 -9.77 1.15
N THR A 119 -21.56 -8.51 0.75
CA THR A 119 -22.13 -7.90 -0.45
C THR A 119 -21.06 -7.17 -1.25
N GLN A 120 -21.38 -6.74 -2.47
CA GLN A 120 -20.45 -5.95 -3.28
C GLN A 120 -20.45 -4.47 -2.85
N ASP A 121 -19.27 -3.93 -2.57
CA ASP A 121 -19.04 -2.50 -2.36
C ASP A 121 -18.87 -1.81 -3.72
N GLN A 122 -19.92 -1.13 -4.17
CA GLN A 122 -19.98 -0.40 -5.44
C GLN A 122 -19.63 1.09 -5.28
N THR A 123 -19.20 1.53 -4.10
CA THR A 123 -19.00 2.96 -3.82
C THR A 123 -17.77 3.52 -4.54
N PHE A 124 -17.90 4.71 -5.11
CA PHE A 124 -16.79 5.42 -5.75
C PHE A 124 -16.08 6.34 -4.73
N THR A 125 -15.30 5.75 -3.80
CA THR A 125 -14.59 6.49 -2.74
C THR A 125 -13.18 5.97 -2.51
N TYR A 126 -12.25 6.81 -2.04
CA TYR A 126 -10.91 6.35 -1.63
C TYR A 126 -10.94 5.28 -0.51
N ASN A 127 -12.08 5.07 0.12
CA ASN A 127 -12.32 4.11 1.17
C ASN A 127 -12.78 2.73 0.66
N ASN A 128 -13.10 2.59 -0.62
CA ASN A 128 -13.41 1.30 -1.24
C ASN A 128 -12.12 0.62 -1.75
N PRO A 129 -11.73 -0.55 -1.24
CA PRO A 129 -10.54 -1.28 -1.68
C PRO A 129 -10.71 -1.99 -3.04
N GLY A 130 -11.84 -1.82 -3.72
CA GLY A 130 -12.12 -2.37 -5.04
C GLY A 130 -12.28 -1.32 -6.16
N ALA A 131 -12.46 -1.83 -7.38
CA ALA A 131 -12.52 -1.03 -8.60
C ALA A 131 -13.68 -1.45 -9.50
N LEU A 132 -14.71 -0.60 -9.58
CA LEU A 132 -15.92 -0.79 -10.39
C LEU A 132 -15.60 -1.13 -11.86
N ILE A 133 -14.68 -0.38 -12.49
CA ILE A 133 -14.36 -0.52 -13.93
C ILE A 133 -13.77 -1.88 -14.31
N THR A 134 -13.18 -2.59 -13.34
CA THR A 134 -12.55 -3.91 -13.56
C THR A 134 -13.47 -5.06 -13.15
N GLY A 135 -14.67 -4.77 -12.62
CA GLY A 135 -15.54 -5.77 -12.00
C GLY A 135 -15.01 -6.34 -10.67
N ARG A 136 -13.89 -5.82 -10.15
CA ARG A 136 -13.27 -6.24 -8.87
C ARG A 136 -13.78 -5.36 -7.73
N PHE A 137 -15.09 -5.40 -7.50
CA PHE A 137 -15.77 -4.68 -6.41
C PHE A 137 -15.17 -5.05 -5.05
N GLY A 138 -15.12 -4.12 -4.09
CA GLY A 138 -14.78 -4.50 -2.72
C GLY A 138 -15.83 -5.48 -2.17
N ALA A 139 -15.45 -6.30 -1.20
CA ALA A 139 -16.39 -7.14 -0.47
C ALA A 139 -16.79 -6.42 0.83
N LEU A 140 -17.98 -5.81 0.85
CA LEU A 140 -18.53 -5.19 2.05
C LEU A 140 -19.04 -6.28 2.99
N VAL A 141 -18.48 -6.34 4.19
CA VAL A 141 -18.83 -7.29 5.22
C VAL A 141 -19.66 -6.59 6.28
N THR A 142 -20.86 -7.10 6.54
CA THR A 142 -21.74 -6.67 7.63
C THR A 142 -21.73 -7.71 8.73
N CYS A 143 -21.32 -7.30 9.92
CA CYS A 143 -21.14 -8.17 11.08
C CYS A 143 -22.14 -7.79 12.17
N PRO A 144 -23.00 -8.70 12.65
CA PRO A 144 -23.91 -8.41 13.76
C PRO A 144 -23.22 -8.43 15.13
N GLY A 145 -22.03 -9.03 15.25
CA GLY A 145 -21.34 -9.20 16.53
C GLY A 145 -19.89 -9.66 16.41
N LEU A 146 -19.31 -9.99 17.56
CA LEU A 146 -17.93 -10.49 17.68
C LEU A 146 -17.74 -11.74 16.81
N SER A 147 -16.57 -11.87 16.19
CA SER A 147 -16.16 -12.99 15.32
C SER A 147 -16.94 -13.16 14.02
N ALA A 148 -18.06 -12.47 13.81
CA ALA A 148 -18.72 -12.43 12.51
C ALA A 148 -17.79 -11.81 11.46
N GLY A 149 -17.83 -12.30 10.23
CA GLY A 149 -16.90 -11.84 9.21
C GLY A 149 -17.05 -12.51 7.86
N ALA A 150 -15.94 -12.65 7.15
CA ALA A 150 -15.86 -13.31 5.85
C ALA A 150 -14.67 -14.27 5.78
N ALA A 151 -14.81 -15.32 4.97
CA ALA A 151 -13.73 -16.24 4.63
C ALA A 151 -13.49 -16.25 3.12
N SER A 152 -12.24 -16.38 2.69
CA SER A 152 -11.92 -16.55 1.27
C SER A 152 -12.08 -18.01 0.84
N SER A 153 -12.16 -18.26 -0.47
CA SER A 153 -12.08 -19.63 -0.99
C SER A 153 -10.68 -20.23 -0.71
N PRO A 154 -10.57 -21.53 -0.41
CA PRO A 154 -9.27 -22.19 -0.25
C PRO A 154 -8.40 -22.12 -1.52
N VAL A 155 -7.10 -22.00 -1.33
CA VAL A 155 -6.07 -22.02 -2.38
C VAL A 155 -5.03 -23.08 -2.04
N ALA A 156 -4.72 -23.95 -3.00
CA ALA A 156 -3.57 -24.83 -2.89
C ALA A 156 -2.27 -24.07 -3.16
N LEU A 157 -1.36 -24.06 -2.20
CA LEU A 157 -0.03 -23.48 -2.34
C LEU A 157 1.01 -24.59 -2.23
N ARG A 158 2.15 -24.43 -2.91
CA ARG A 158 3.30 -25.31 -2.67
C ARG A 158 3.83 -25.08 -1.27
N ALA A 159 4.59 -26.03 -0.74
CA ALA A 159 5.28 -25.82 0.53
C ALA A 159 6.29 -24.66 0.43
N GLY A 160 6.32 -23.82 1.45
CA GLY A 160 7.23 -22.68 1.51
C GLY A 160 6.72 -21.55 2.41
N VAL A 161 7.47 -20.44 2.40
CA VAL A 161 7.13 -19.22 3.14
C VAL A 161 6.42 -18.26 2.20
N TYR A 162 5.35 -17.64 2.68
CA TYR A 162 4.50 -16.74 1.94
C TYR A 162 4.22 -15.47 2.74
N ASN A 163 3.99 -14.38 2.02
CA ASN A 163 3.36 -13.17 2.52
C ASN A 163 2.01 -13.01 1.81
N VAL A 164 0.91 -13.01 2.56
CA VAL A 164 -0.40 -12.66 2.00
C VAL A 164 -0.66 -11.18 2.18
N GLN A 165 -1.16 -10.53 1.13
CA GLN A 165 -1.45 -9.11 1.11
C GLN A 165 -2.94 -8.87 0.82
N VAL A 166 -3.60 -8.09 1.67
CA VAL A 166 -5.03 -7.76 1.52
C VAL A 166 -5.27 -6.30 1.91
N PRO A 167 -5.76 -5.43 1.00
CA PRO A 167 -6.23 -4.10 1.38
C PRO A 167 -7.57 -4.23 2.09
N ILE A 168 -7.68 -3.63 3.27
CA ILE A 168 -8.87 -3.67 4.11
C ILE A 168 -9.23 -2.24 4.52
N ASN A 169 -10.48 -1.85 4.29
CA ASN A 169 -11.07 -0.75 5.04
C ASN A 169 -11.66 -1.33 6.33
N VAL A 170 -11.10 -0.97 7.48
CA VAL A 170 -11.56 -1.44 8.80
C VAL A 170 -12.99 -0.98 9.12
N GLY A 171 -13.47 0.03 8.40
CA GLY A 171 -14.83 0.57 8.49
C GLY A 171 -15.14 1.08 9.88
N GLN A 172 -16.41 0.97 10.30
CA GLN A 172 -16.88 1.49 11.58
C GLN A 172 -17.73 0.44 12.31
N ARG A 173 -17.70 0.53 13.64
CA ARG A 173 -18.70 -0.15 14.48
C ARG A 173 -20.03 0.58 14.39
N VAL A 174 -21.11 -0.13 14.69
CA VAL A 174 -22.44 0.48 14.86
C VAL A 174 -22.34 1.63 15.87
N GLY A 175 -22.83 2.81 15.49
CA GLY A 175 -22.67 4.06 16.25
C GLY A 175 -21.47 4.92 15.84
N GLY A 176 -20.70 4.54 14.81
CA GLY A 176 -19.63 5.37 14.24
C GLY A 176 -18.29 5.30 15.00
N TYR A 177 -18.13 4.32 15.89
CA TYR A 177 -16.91 4.13 16.66
C TYR A 177 -15.82 3.43 15.84
N ALA A 178 -14.56 3.66 16.23
CA ALA A 178 -13.43 2.90 15.73
C ALA A 178 -13.62 1.40 15.97
N GLY A 179 -13.20 0.58 15.02
CA GLY A 179 -13.25 -0.86 15.08
C GLY A 179 -11.90 -1.50 14.83
N ALA A 180 -11.79 -2.77 15.21
CA ALA A 180 -10.70 -3.63 14.80
C ALA A 180 -11.18 -4.84 13.97
N VAL A 181 -10.35 -5.25 13.01
CA VAL A 181 -10.54 -6.46 12.20
C VAL A 181 -9.32 -7.37 12.41
N ILE A 182 -9.59 -8.65 12.68
CA ILE A 182 -8.58 -9.72 12.73
C ILE A 182 -8.59 -10.44 11.39
N VAL A 183 -7.42 -10.68 10.82
CA VAL A 183 -7.22 -11.49 9.62
C VAL A 183 -6.34 -12.68 10.00
N ASP A 184 -6.93 -13.87 9.92
CA ASP A 184 -6.24 -15.13 10.14
C ASP A 184 -5.94 -15.80 8.80
N VAL A 185 -4.76 -16.41 8.70
CA VAL A 185 -4.40 -17.37 7.65
C VAL A 185 -4.64 -18.75 8.21
N VAL A 186 -5.59 -19.48 7.62
CA VAL A 186 -5.99 -20.82 8.08
C VAL A 186 -5.50 -21.86 7.08
N GLU A 187 -4.66 -22.78 7.54
CA GLU A 187 -4.22 -23.93 6.78
C GLU A 187 -5.16 -25.11 7.02
N THR A 188 -5.47 -25.86 5.97
CA THR A 188 -6.05 -27.21 6.05
C THR A 188 -5.05 -28.19 5.43
N THR A 189 -4.51 -29.11 6.25
CA THR A 189 -3.51 -30.09 5.81
C THR A 189 -4.14 -31.18 4.93
N ALA A 190 -3.31 -31.96 4.25
CA ALA A 190 -3.76 -33.12 3.48
C ALA A 190 -4.51 -34.17 4.34
N ALA A 191 -4.26 -34.20 5.64
CA ALA A 191 -4.96 -35.05 6.61
C ALA A 191 -6.29 -34.45 7.10
N GLY A 192 -6.69 -33.27 6.59
CA GLY A 192 -7.92 -32.57 6.98
C GLY A 192 -7.84 -31.79 8.28
N GLN A 193 -6.64 -31.63 8.87
CA GLN A 193 -6.46 -30.85 10.09
C GLN A 193 -6.39 -29.35 9.78
N THR A 194 -7.05 -28.54 10.60
CA THR A 194 -7.07 -27.08 10.43
C THR A 194 -6.29 -26.36 11.52
N ALA A 195 -5.53 -25.33 11.14
CA ALA A 195 -4.78 -24.49 12.08
C ALA A 195 -4.66 -23.05 11.59
N VAL A 196 -4.65 -22.10 12.52
CA VAL A 196 -4.27 -20.70 12.23
C VAL A 196 -2.74 -20.63 12.22
N ILE A 197 -2.18 -20.27 11.07
CA ILE A 197 -0.72 -20.23 10.83
C ILE A 197 -0.18 -18.81 10.63
N GLY A 198 -1.04 -17.81 10.78
CA GLY A 198 -0.69 -16.40 10.76
C GLY A 198 -1.89 -15.57 11.18
N THR A 199 -1.65 -14.50 11.94
CA THR A 199 -2.70 -13.57 12.39
C THR A 199 -2.21 -12.14 12.26
N GLN A 200 -3.09 -11.24 11.84
CA GLN A 200 -2.89 -9.80 11.88
C GLN A 200 -4.14 -9.12 12.43
N THR A 201 -3.93 -8.08 13.23
CA THR A 201 -5.02 -7.23 13.75
C THR A 201 -4.79 -5.81 13.29
N THR A 202 -5.83 -5.18 12.77
CA THR A 202 -5.79 -3.77 12.37
C THR A 202 -6.88 -2.98 13.06
N LEU A 203 -6.51 -1.81 13.59
CA LEU A 203 -7.41 -0.84 14.20
C LEU A 203 -7.64 0.32 13.24
N GLY A 204 -8.88 0.78 13.12
CA GLY A 204 -9.23 1.91 12.28
C GLY A 204 -10.62 2.47 12.54
N ASN A 205 -10.90 3.57 11.86
CA ASN A 205 -12.17 4.27 11.84
C ASN A 205 -12.43 4.72 10.41
N ASP A 206 -12.78 3.74 9.56
CA ASP A 206 -13.11 3.92 8.14
C ASP A 206 -11.94 4.36 7.25
N GLY A 207 -10.80 3.68 7.38
CA GLY A 207 -9.61 3.87 6.54
C GLY A 207 -9.06 2.57 5.98
N ILE A 208 -8.52 2.66 4.75
CA ILE A 208 -7.84 1.54 4.09
C ILE A 208 -6.44 1.36 4.67
N ARG A 209 -6.08 0.09 4.93
CA ARG A 209 -4.72 -0.35 5.20
C ARG A 209 -4.42 -1.62 4.43
N LEU A 210 -3.21 -1.75 3.91
CA LEU A 210 -2.71 -3.01 3.38
C LEU A 210 -2.25 -3.90 4.55
N ILE A 211 -2.95 -5.00 4.75
CA ILE A 211 -2.55 -6.04 5.71
C ILE A 211 -1.59 -6.99 5.02
N LYS A 212 -0.47 -7.27 5.67
CA LYS A 212 0.56 -8.22 5.25
C LYS A 212 0.72 -9.26 6.36
N CYS A 213 0.60 -10.54 6.03
CA CYS A 213 0.76 -11.62 7.00
C CYS A 213 1.70 -12.69 6.44
N MET A 214 2.80 -12.91 7.15
CA MET A 214 3.77 -13.97 6.85
C MET A 214 3.31 -15.30 7.42
N PHE A 215 3.43 -16.37 6.65
CA PHE A 215 3.08 -17.72 7.07
C PHE A 215 3.90 -18.77 6.29
N SER A 216 3.89 -20.02 6.76
CA SER A 216 4.51 -21.15 6.06
C SER A 216 3.48 -22.25 5.81
N THR A 217 3.55 -22.90 4.66
CA THR A 217 2.63 -23.98 4.28
C THR A 217 3.35 -25.32 4.16
N GLN A 218 2.63 -26.39 4.47
CA GLN A 218 3.09 -27.77 4.31
C GLN A 218 2.73 -28.32 2.92
N PRO A 219 3.45 -29.35 2.44
CA PRO A 219 3.08 -30.02 1.18
C PRO A 219 1.66 -30.58 1.20
N GLY A 220 0.90 -30.31 0.14
CA GLY A 220 -0.48 -30.82 0.00
C GLY A 220 -1.53 -30.05 0.80
N SER A 221 -1.16 -28.98 1.51
CA SER A 221 -2.11 -28.13 2.22
C SER A 221 -2.86 -27.17 1.30
N THR A 222 -4.02 -26.72 1.76
CA THR A 222 -4.69 -25.52 1.25
C THR A 222 -4.70 -24.43 2.32
N VAL A 223 -4.75 -23.18 1.90
CA VAL A 223 -4.91 -22.03 2.79
C VAL A 223 -6.11 -21.20 2.39
N HIS A 224 -6.79 -20.61 3.36
CA HIS A 224 -7.75 -19.54 3.14
C HIS A 224 -7.55 -18.45 4.18
N LEU A 225 -8.13 -17.28 3.93
CA LEU A 225 -8.15 -16.20 4.90
C LEU A 225 -9.49 -16.15 5.62
N GLN A 226 -9.45 -15.79 6.89
CA GLN A 226 -10.63 -15.46 7.67
C GLN A 226 -10.49 -14.05 8.23
N ALA A 227 -11.34 -13.12 7.79
CA ALA A 227 -11.40 -11.75 8.29
C ALA A 227 -12.60 -11.59 9.21
N ARG A 228 -12.38 -11.22 10.47
CA ARG A 228 -13.41 -11.20 11.52
C ARG A 228 -13.46 -9.87 12.27
N ASN A 229 -14.67 -9.49 12.66
CA ASN A 229 -14.91 -8.40 13.58
C ASN A 229 -14.31 -8.74 14.96
N ALA A 230 -13.36 -7.93 15.42
CA ALA A 230 -12.70 -8.11 16.72
C ALA A 230 -13.47 -7.43 17.87
N ASN A 231 -14.56 -6.73 17.57
CA ASN A 231 -15.25 -5.87 18.52
C ASN A 231 -16.53 -6.54 19.03
N SER A 232 -16.94 -6.18 20.26
CA SER A 232 -18.30 -6.44 20.71
C SER A 232 -19.30 -5.56 19.93
N GLY A 233 -20.45 -6.14 19.58
CA GLY A 233 -21.49 -5.47 18.79
C GLY A 233 -21.22 -5.45 17.28
N GLY A 234 -22.14 -4.82 16.55
CA GLY A 234 -22.10 -4.83 15.09
C GLY A 234 -21.01 -3.94 14.49
N ALA A 235 -20.57 -4.27 13.28
CA ALA A 235 -19.58 -3.52 12.52
C ALA A 235 -19.74 -3.72 11.01
N HIS A 236 -19.19 -2.80 10.23
CA HIS A 236 -19.02 -2.94 8.79
C HIS A 236 -17.56 -2.72 8.43
N PHE A 237 -17.02 -3.54 7.53
CA PHE A 237 -15.67 -3.36 6.96
C PHE A 237 -15.65 -3.85 5.50
N SER A 238 -14.72 -3.34 4.68
CA SER A 238 -14.59 -3.76 3.28
C SER A 238 -13.26 -4.47 3.04
N LEU A 239 -13.31 -5.59 2.33
CA LEU A 239 -12.14 -6.40 1.96
C LEU A 239 -11.87 -6.25 0.46
N GLY A 240 -10.60 -6.09 0.10
CA GLY A 240 -10.16 -6.08 -1.30
C GLY A 240 -9.65 -7.42 -1.79
N GLN A 241 -8.88 -7.35 -2.87
CA GLN A 241 -8.25 -8.48 -3.53
C GLN A 241 -7.19 -9.12 -2.63
N ILE A 242 -7.08 -10.45 -2.67
CA ILE A 242 -6.04 -11.19 -1.95
C ILE A 242 -4.89 -11.49 -2.90
N ARG A 243 -3.66 -11.20 -2.48
CA ARG A 243 -2.44 -11.60 -3.19
C ARG A 243 -1.59 -12.50 -2.31
N TYR A 244 -1.29 -13.69 -2.81
CA TYR A 244 -0.34 -14.61 -2.21
C TYR A 244 1.00 -14.46 -2.92
N CYS A 245 1.99 -13.96 -2.19
CA CYS A 245 3.35 -13.82 -2.67
C CYS A 245 4.24 -14.85 -1.97
N ARG A 246 4.97 -15.66 -2.73
CA ARG A 246 6.01 -16.52 -2.16
C ARG A 246 7.23 -15.69 -1.84
N VAL A 247 7.78 -15.88 -0.65
CA VAL A 247 9.07 -15.31 -0.29
C VAL A 247 10.18 -16.13 -0.94
N THR A 248 11.00 -15.49 -1.76
CA THR A 248 12.00 -16.15 -2.60
C THR A 248 13.40 -15.98 -2.04
N ASP A 249 13.79 -14.75 -1.75
CA ASP A 249 15.14 -14.40 -1.30
C ASP A 249 15.13 -13.23 -0.30
N LYS A 250 16.29 -12.95 0.30
CA LYS A 250 16.51 -11.69 1.00
C LYS A 250 16.84 -10.60 -0.02
N ILE A 251 16.34 -9.39 0.22
CA ILE A 251 16.79 -8.22 -0.54
C ILE A 251 18.29 -8.02 -0.27
N LYS A 252 19.09 -7.74 -1.31
CA LYS A 252 20.50 -7.33 -1.14
C LYS A 252 20.57 -6.14 -0.18
N ASN A 253 21.70 -5.94 0.50
CA ASN A 253 21.84 -4.80 1.40
C ASN A 253 21.58 -3.48 0.65
N LEU A 254 20.48 -2.80 1.00
CA LEU A 254 20.07 -1.55 0.36
C LEU A 254 21.02 -0.40 0.67
N ASP A 255 21.78 -0.47 1.77
CA ASP A 255 22.76 0.54 2.14
C ASP A 255 24.14 0.24 1.52
N SER A 256 24.15 -0.21 0.26
CA SER A 256 25.38 -0.48 -0.50
C SER A 256 25.10 -0.57 -1.99
N GLY A 257 26.14 -0.37 -2.80
CA GLY A 257 26.03 -0.50 -4.25
C GLY A 257 25.37 0.70 -4.91
N ARG A 258 25.04 0.56 -6.19
CA ARG A 258 24.49 1.64 -7.02
C ARG A 258 22.99 1.48 -7.24
N HIS A 259 22.24 2.52 -6.87
CA HIS A 259 20.79 2.60 -7.01
C HIS A 259 20.44 3.62 -8.08
N VAL A 260 19.74 3.20 -9.13
CA VAL A 260 19.18 4.12 -10.11
C VAL A 260 17.70 4.32 -9.83
N LEU A 261 17.33 5.54 -9.48
CA LEU A 261 15.94 6.00 -9.38
C LEU A 261 15.46 6.40 -10.77
N PHE A 262 14.58 5.60 -11.37
CA PHE A 262 14.12 5.73 -12.75
C PHE A 262 12.62 6.05 -12.80
N GLY A 263 12.23 7.16 -13.43
CA GLY A 263 10.83 7.55 -13.36
C GLY A 263 10.46 8.87 -14.02
N ASP A 264 9.30 9.36 -13.62
CA ASP A 264 8.73 10.60 -14.11
C ASP A 264 9.06 11.81 -13.19
N SER A 265 8.15 12.78 -13.11
CA SER A 265 8.26 13.97 -12.25
C SER A 265 8.35 13.67 -10.75
N TRP A 266 7.86 12.52 -10.29
CA TRP A 266 8.03 12.09 -8.89
C TRP A 266 9.50 11.83 -8.55
N VAL A 267 10.24 11.24 -9.47
CA VAL A 267 11.68 11.01 -9.33
C VAL A 267 12.46 12.26 -9.69
N ALA A 268 12.01 13.03 -10.69
CA ALA A 268 12.76 14.17 -11.21
C ALA A 268 12.93 15.32 -10.20
N ASN A 269 12.04 15.46 -9.22
CA ASN A 269 12.04 16.61 -8.31
C ASN A 269 13.21 16.64 -7.30
N GLY A 270 13.92 15.52 -7.07
CA GLY A 270 15.06 15.44 -6.16
C GLY A 270 14.74 14.91 -4.75
N TRP A 271 13.56 15.16 -4.19
CA TRP A 271 13.23 14.81 -2.80
C TRP A 271 13.31 13.31 -2.49
N VAL A 272 12.93 12.47 -3.45
CA VAL A 272 13.10 11.00 -3.36
C VAL A 272 14.59 10.64 -3.24
N THR A 273 15.44 11.26 -4.06
CA THR A 273 16.89 11.05 -4.05
C THR A 273 17.50 11.55 -2.75
N ASP A 274 17.13 12.75 -2.30
CA ASP A 274 17.69 13.37 -1.09
C ASP A 274 17.41 12.51 0.16
N ARG A 275 16.16 12.06 0.34
CA ARG A 275 15.84 11.18 1.48
C ARG A 275 16.50 9.82 1.37
N MET A 276 16.56 9.25 0.17
CA MET A 276 17.16 7.95 -0.02
C MET A 276 18.65 7.98 0.30
N SER A 277 19.39 9.01 -0.13
CA SER A 277 20.79 9.22 0.22
C SER A 277 20.99 9.41 1.73
N ALA A 278 20.06 10.09 2.41
CA ALA A 278 20.12 10.26 3.87
C ALA A 278 19.83 8.95 4.63
N ALA A 279 18.94 8.11 4.11
CA ALA A 279 18.56 6.83 4.72
C ALA A 279 19.57 5.71 4.42
N LEU A 280 20.31 5.82 3.30
CA LEU A 280 21.25 4.83 2.79
C LEU A 280 22.62 5.50 2.50
N PRO A 281 23.33 5.97 3.54
CA PRO A 281 24.52 6.81 3.37
C PRO A 281 25.71 6.09 2.70
N ASN A 282 25.69 4.76 2.64
CA ASN A 282 26.77 3.96 2.03
C ASN A 282 26.43 3.50 0.59
N ALA A 283 25.27 3.90 0.07
CA ALA A 283 24.84 3.61 -1.31
C ALA A 283 25.09 4.80 -2.25
N GLU A 284 25.37 4.51 -3.52
CA GLU A 284 25.42 5.52 -4.59
C GLU A 284 24.02 5.67 -5.19
N ILE A 285 23.35 6.81 -4.94
CA ILE A 285 22.00 7.07 -5.44
C ILE A 285 22.05 7.98 -6.68
N ILE A 286 21.55 7.48 -7.82
CA ILE A 286 21.55 8.19 -9.10
C ILE A 286 20.11 8.46 -9.55
N ARG A 287 19.79 9.73 -9.79
CA ARG A 287 18.48 10.19 -10.26
C ARG A 287 18.38 10.19 -11.78
N LYS A 288 17.38 9.49 -12.32
CA LYS A 288 17.03 9.41 -13.76
C LYS A 288 15.52 9.65 -13.97
N GLY A 289 14.98 10.66 -13.29
CA GLY A 289 13.61 11.13 -13.49
C GLY A 289 13.49 12.15 -14.62
N ILE A 290 12.47 12.04 -15.48
CA ILE A 290 12.13 13.05 -16.49
C ILE A 290 10.67 13.49 -16.30
N PRO A 291 10.38 14.78 -16.04
CA PRO A 291 9.01 15.23 -15.84
C PRO A 291 8.11 14.95 -17.05
N GLY A 292 6.90 14.45 -16.80
CA GLY A 292 5.91 14.15 -17.84
C GLY A 292 6.12 12.83 -18.57
N ASP A 293 7.16 12.05 -18.22
CA ASP A 293 7.37 10.72 -18.79
C ASP A 293 6.18 9.80 -18.52
N PHE A 294 5.81 9.07 -19.57
CA PHE A 294 4.96 7.88 -19.53
C PHE A 294 5.85 6.64 -19.44
N ILE A 295 5.28 5.48 -19.14
CA ILE A 295 6.04 4.22 -19.07
C ILE A 295 6.74 3.89 -20.41
N ARG A 296 6.16 4.25 -21.57
CA ARG A 296 6.83 4.15 -22.88
C ARG A 296 8.13 4.96 -22.99
N GLY A 297 8.19 6.11 -22.31
CA GLY A 297 9.37 6.97 -22.29
C GLY A 297 10.50 6.30 -21.53
N LEU A 298 10.17 5.70 -20.37
CA LEU A 298 11.08 4.85 -19.62
C LEU A 298 11.60 3.68 -20.47
N VAL A 299 10.72 3.00 -21.23
CA VAL A 299 11.13 1.90 -22.11
C VAL A 299 12.12 2.38 -23.17
N ALA A 300 11.83 3.50 -23.82
CA ALA A 300 12.67 4.05 -24.90
C ALA A 300 14.07 4.46 -24.41
N ARG A 301 14.19 4.97 -23.18
CA ARG A 301 15.45 5.52 -22.66
C ARG A 301 16.23 4.59 -21.73
N PHE A 302 15.71 3.42 -21.38
CA PHE A 302 16.36 2.51 -20.43
C PHE A 302 17.83 2.22 -20.79
N TRP A 303 18.10 1.90 -22.05
CA TRP A 303 19.43 1.52 -22.53
C TRP A 303 20.43 2.69 -22.58
N THR A 304 19.93 3.94 -22.56
CA THR A 304 20.75 5.14 -22.51
C THR A 304 20.95 5.62 -21.06
N ASP A 305 19.88 5.59 -20.26
CA ASP A 305 19.86 6.24 -18.96
C ASP A 305 20.23 5.31 -17.80
N VAL A 306 19.97 4.00 -17.93
CA VAL A 306 20.10 3.04 -16.82
C VAL A 306 21.21 2.03 -17.09
N ALA A 307 21.14 1.31 -18.20
CA ALA A 307 22.05 0.20 -18.49
C ALA A 307 23.55 0.58 -18.42
N PRO A 308 24.00 1.73 -18.95
CA PRO A 308 25.42 2.11 -18.91
C PRO A 308 25.94 2.38 -17.50
N LEU A 309 25.04 2.68 -16.54
CA LEU A 309 25.40 2.93 -15.15
C LEU A 309 25.72 1.64 -14.37
N LYS A 310 25.39 0.46 -14.90
CA LYS A 310 25.58 -0.85 -14.24
C LYS A 310 25.08 -0.84 -12.78
N PRO A 311 23.79 -0.53 -12.53
CA PRO A 311 23.25 -0.47 -11.18
C PRO A 311 23.14 -1.85 -10.54
N ASP A 312 23.19 -1.89 -9.20
CA ASP A 312 22.77 -3.04 -8.40
C ASP A 312 21.26 -3.07 -8.21
N PHE A 313 20.63 -1.89 -8.14
CA PHE A 313 19.20 -1.71 -7.95
C PHE A 313 18.62 -0.69 -8.93
N VAL A 314 17.45 -0.98 -9.48
CA VAL A 314 16.66 -0.02 -10.27
C VAL A 314 15.30 0.16 -9.62
N TRP A 315 15.06 1.38 -9.14
CA TRP A 315 13.82 1.79 -8.48
C TRP A 315 12.95 2.50 -9.48
N VAL A 316 11.76 1.99 -9.75
CA VAL A 316 10.89 2.51 -10.81
C VAL A 316 9.65 3.17 -10.21
N MET A 317 9.44 4.45 -10.53
CA MET A 317 8.20 5.18 -10.28
C MET A 317 7.64 5.75 -11.58
N CYS A 318 6.45 5.31 -11.97
CA CYS A 318 5.73 5.85 -13.12
C CYS A 318 4.25 5.50 -13.01
N GLY A 319 3.40 6.06 -13.87
CA GLY A 319 1.98 5.76 -13.95
C GLY A 319 1.06 6.98 -13.78
N THR A 320 1.54 8.05 -13.15
CA THR A 320 0.72 9.26 -12.95
C THR A 320 0.31 9.89 -14.28
N ASN A 321 1.25 9.98 -15.23
CA ASN A 321 0.99 10.49 -16.58
C ASN A 321 0.25 9.46 -17.45
N ASP A 322 0.41 8.17 -17.17
CA ASP A 322 -0.21 7.11 -17.94
C ASP A 322 -1.73 7.06 -17.75
N TYR A 323 -2.26 7.51 -16.60
CA TYR A 323 -3.71 7.66 -16.38
C TYR A 323 -4.44 8.51 -17.41
N TYR A 324 -3.70 9.32 -18.17
CA TYR A 324 -4.25 10.21 -19.19
C TYR A 324 -4.45 9.52 -20.53
N SER A 325 -3.79 8.39 -20.80
CA SER A 325 -3.78 7.81 -22.15
C SER A 325 -3.58 6.28 -22.20
N TYR A 326 -3.41 5.61 -21.06
CA TYR A 326 -3.14 4.17 -20.99
C TYR A 326 -4.23 3.42 -20.23
N THR A 327 -4.65 2.29 -20.80
CA THR A 327 -5.33 1.23 -20.06
C THR A 327 -4.36 0.52 -19.12
N ALA A 328 -4.87 -0.14 -18.08
CA ALA A 328 -4.04 -0.95 -17.17
C ALA A 328 -3.27 -2.06 -17.90
N ALA A 329 -3.85 -2.63 -18.96
CA ALA A 329 -3.21 -3.67 -19.76
C ALA A 329 -2.00 -3.14 -20.55
N GLN A 330 -2.12 -1.95 -21.18
CA GLN A 330 -1.00 -1.32 -21.89
C GLN A 330 0.14 -0.98 -20.94
N PHE A 331 -0.18 -0.38 -19.78
CA PHE A 331 0.83 -0.07 -18.77
C PHE A 331 1.52 -1.35 -18.27
N SER A 332 0.76 -2.41 -17.98
CA SER A 332 1.30 -3.69 -17.51
C SER A 332 2.26 -4.33 -18.52
N ALA A 333 1.96 -4.26 -19.81
CA ALA A 333 2.83 -4.79 -20.87
C ALA A 333 4.19 -4.06 -20.91
N GLU A 334 4.18 -2.74 -20.84
CA GLU A 334 5.40 -1.92 -20.86
C GLU A 334 6.18 -1.99 -19.55
N LEU A 335 5.49 -2.08 -18.40
CA LEU A 335 6.10 -2.40 -17.11
C LEU A 335 6.84 -3.75 -17.17
N GLY A 336 6.24 -4.75 -17.83
CA GLY A 336 6.88 -6.04 -18.10
C GLY A 336 8.15 -5.92 -18.95
N THR A 337 8.21 -4.97 -19.89
CA THR A 337 9.44 -4.68 -20.65
C THR A 337 10.51 -4.07 -19.76
N ILE A 338 10.17 -3.11 -18.89
CA ILE A 338 11.13 -2.54 -17.93
C ILE A 338 11.68 -3.63 -16.99
N LYS A 339 10.81 -4.49 -16.44
CA LYS A 339 11.24 -5.64 -15.62
C LYS A 339 12.27 -6.50 -16.35
N ARG A 340 11.99 -6.90 -17.58
CA ARG A 340 12.92 -7.71 -18.40
C ARG A 340 14.24 -7.00 -18.65
N ASN A 341 14.21 -5.71 -18.97
CA ASN A 341 15.43 -4.95 -19.22
C ASN A 341 16.31 -4.84 -17.95
N ILE A 342 15.70 -4.65 -16.78
CA ILE A 342 16.42 -4.64 -15.49
C ILE A 342 17.06 -6.00 -15.20
N MET A 343 16.31 -7.10 -15.39
CA MET A 343 16.84 -8.46 -15.23
C MET A 343 18.00 -8.75 -16.21
N GLN A 344 17.90 -8.29 -17.46
CA GLN A 344 18.94 -8.49 -18.48
C GLN A 344 20.29 -7.85 -18.12
N ILE A 345 20.28 -6.76 -17.35
CA ILE A 345 21.51 -6.11 -16.87
C ILE A 345 21.97 -6.64 -15.51
N GLY A 346 21.27 -7.63 -14.92
CA GLY A 346 21.62 -8.25 -13.64
C GLY A 346 21.30 -7.41 -12.40
N ALA A 347 20.51 -6.34 -12.56
CA ALA A 347 20.11 -5.47 -11.45
C ALA A 347 18.84 -5.99 -10.76
N GLN A 348 18.67 -5.65 -9.48
CA GLN A 348 17.47 -5.97 -8.73
C GLN A 348 16.40 -4.90 -8.96
N ALA A 349 15.22 -5.33 -9.43
CA ALA A 349 14.13 -4.42 -9.76
C ALA A 349 13.25 -4.12 -8.53
N ILE A 350 12.99 -2.84 -8.28
CA ILE A 350 12.10 -2.38 -7.19
C ILE A 350 11.07 -1.44 -7.78
N PHE A 351 9.79 -1.79 -7.71
CA PHE A 351 8.70 -1.00 -8.28
C PHE A 351 7.86 -0.40 -7.17
N TRP A 352 7.68 0.92 -7.24
CA TRP A 352 6.59 1.57 -6.53
C TRP A 352 5.31 1.42 -7.34
N ASN A 353 4.20 1.24 -6.64
CA ASN A 353 2.89 1.35 -7.27
C ASN A 353 2.72 2.78 -7.80
N ALA A 354 2.01 2.90 -8.92
CA ALA A 354 1.64 4.21 -9.45
C ALA A 354 0.86 5.03 -8.39
N SER A 355 1.12 6.34 -8.35
CA SER A 355 0.50 7.25 -7.39
C SER A 355 -1.03 7.26 -7.51
N VAL A 356 -1.77 7.50 -6.43
CA VAL A 356 -3.23 7.61 -6.54
C VAL A 356 -3.65 8.77 -7.45
N GLY A 357 -4.60 8.53 -8.36
CA GLY A 357 -5.14 9.56 -9.25
C GLY A 357 -6.23 10.41 -8.58
N SER A 358 -6.29 11.69 -8.93
CA SER A 358 -7.31 12.62 -8.43
C SER A 358 -8.74 12.27 -8.89
N ALA A 359 -9.66 12.19 -7.91
CA ALA A 359 -11.11 12.04 -8.15
C ALA A 359 -11.78 13.29 -8.76
N TYR A 360 -11.12 14.44 -8.74
CA TYR A 360 -11.70 15.74 -9.14
C TYR A 360 -10.92 16.35 -10.31
N TYR A 361 -10.72 15.57 -11.38
CA TYR A 361 -10.04 16.08 -12.56
C TYR A 361 -11.04 16.86 -13.45
N PRO A 362 -10.74 18.13 -13.83
CA PRO A 362 -11.73 19.06 -14.36
C PRO A 362 -12.15 18.82 -15.83
N ALA A 363 -11.61 17.81 -16.52
CA ALA A 363 -11.89 17.54 -17.93
C ALA A 363 -12.61 16.19 -18.12
N PRO A 364 -13.81 16.16 -18.73
CA PRO A 364 -14.44 14.93 -19.22
C PRO A 364 -13.53 14.20 -20.22
N PRO A 365 -13.57 12.85 -20.31
CA PRO A 365 -14.42 11.95 -19.53
C PRO A 365 -13.87 11.49 -18.16
N PHE A 366 -12.70 11.93 -17.70
CA PHE A 366 -11.94 11.13 -16.74
C PHE A 366 -11.50 11.89 -15.49
N GLU A 367 -12.14 11.59 -14.38
CA GLU A 367 -11.43 11.53 -13.10
C GLU A 367 -10.32 10.44 -13.18
N ARG A 368 -9.24 10.61 -12.41
CA ARG A 368 -8.04 9.74 -12.49
C ARG A 368 -8.05 8.62 -11.46
N LEU A 369 -8.94 8.69 -10.49
CA LEU A 369 -9.10 7.68 -9.46
C LEU A 369 -9.51 6.33 -10.06
N THR A 370 -10.43 6.28 -11.04
CA THR A 370 -10.81 5.02 -11.70
C THR A 370 -9.62 4.31 -12.36
N ASN A 371 -8.81 5.03 -13.16
CA ASN A 371 -7.65 4.44 -13.81
C ASN A 371 -6.58 4.02 -12.79
N SER A 372 -6.31 4.85 -11.78
CA SER A 372 -5.37 4.50 -10.71
C SER A 372 -5.81 3.27 -9.91
N ARG A 373 -7.12 3.07 -9.70
CA ARG A 373 -7.66 1.85 -9.08
C ARG A 373 -7.50 0.64 -9.96
N ALA A 374 -7.79 0.76 -11.26
CA ALA A 374 -7.53 -0.32 -12.21
C ALA A 374 -6.04 -0.73 -12.16
N TYR A 375 -5.13 0.25 -12.05
CA TYR A 375 -3.70 -0.03 -11.94
C TYR A 375 -3.36 -0.73 -10.62
N ALA A 376 -3.90 -0.26 -9.49
CA ALA A 376 -3.69 -0.90 -8.20
C ALA A 376 -4.18 -2.36 -8.18
N MET A 377 -5.31 -2.64 -8.84
CA MET A 377 -5.94 -3.96 -8.84
C MET A 377 -5.34 -4.91 -9.87
N ASP A 378 -5.07 -4.44 -11.08
CA ASP A 378 -4.76 -5.31 -12.22
C ASP A 378 -3.27 -5.49 -12.49
N ILE A 379 -2.43 -4.65 -11.88
CA ILE A 379 -1.00 -4.63 -12.18
C ILE A 379 -0.21 -5.28 -11.04
N THR A 380 0.60 -6.25 -11.42
CA THR A 380 1.56 -6.89 -10.53
C THR A 380 2.85 -6.08 -10.54
N TYR A 381 3.05 -5.21 -9.57
CA TYR A 381 4.30 -4.44 -9.43
C TYR A 381 5.43 -5.28 -8.82
N HIS A 382 5.10 -6.11 -7.83
CA HIS A 382 6.06 -6.74 -6.92
C HIS A 382 6.51 -8.16 -7.33
N ASP A 383 6.64 -8.43 -8.63
CA ASP A 383 7.37 -9.63 -9.06
C ASP A 383 8.86 -9.32 -9.07
N GLN A 384 9.52 -9.60 -7.95
CA GLN A 384 10.97 -9.48 -7.79
C GLN A 384 11.63 -10.85 -7.98
N ALA A 385 11.18 -11.62 -8.97
CA ALA A 385 11.89 -12.83 -9.36
C ALA A 385 13.29 -12.40 -9.85
N ILE A 386 14.32 -12.89 -9.16
CA ILE A 386 15.73 -12.72 -9.55
C ILE A 386 16.06 -13.72 -10.66
#